data_AF-A0AAV7UTJ3-F1
#
_entry.id   AF-A0AAV7UTJ3-F1
#
_cell.length_a   1.000
_cell.length_b   1.000
_cell.length_c   1.000
_cell.angle_alpha   90.00
_cell.angle_beta   90.00
_cell.angle_gamma   90.00
#
_symmetry.space_group_name_H-M   'P 1'
#
loop_
_entity.id
_entity.type
_entity.pdbx_description
1 polymer ?
#
loop_
_entity_poly.entity_id
_entity_poly.type
_entity_poly.pdbx_seq_one_letter_code
_entity_poly.pdbx_strand_id
1 'polypeptide(L)'
;MLYVIEPWAKDWVLIKNLQEEIEKQSNQTPVRNRRSLSWHNYEVYHSLEEIQDWMYRMNKTHRDLISMFSIGKSYEGRPLLVLKLGSKTRTNKKAVWIDCGIHAREWIGPAFCQWFVKEAIETYQRDPAMKQMLNQLYFYIMPVFNVDGYHYSWTDDRFWRKTRSKHSRFHCYGVDANRNWRVKWCESEPEVKAAALFIRQHRKQIKAYLSFHAYAQMLLYPYSYKYATIPNFNCVVSPQKVLHKCASGDLRDV
;
A
#
# COMPACT_ATOMS: atom_id res chain seq x y z
N MET A 1 -38.60 26.19 -33.83
CA MET A 1 -37.59 26.44 -32.78
C MET A 1 -36.65 25.25 -32.83
N LEU A 2 -35.47 25.42 -33.43
CA LEU A 2 -34.49 24.35 -33.63
C LEU A 2 -33.77 24.04 -32.31
N TYR A 3 -33.68 22.76 -31.97
CA TYR A 3 -32.80 22.25 -30.94
C TYR A 3 -31.35 22.40 -31.40
N VAL A 4 -30.56 23.20 -30.69
CA VAL A 4 -29.09 23.17 -30.81
C VAL A 4 -28.58 22.16 -29.79
N ILE A 5 -28.24 20.98 -30.28
CA ILE A 5 -27.38 20.01 -29.59
C ILE A 5 -25.99 20.65 -29.59
N GLU A 6 -25.40 20.94 -28.42
CA GLU A 6 -24.00 21.44 -28.34
C GLU A 6 -23.01 20.30 -28.62
N PRO A 7 -22.19 20.38 -29.69
CA PRO A 7 -21.31 19.28 -30.08
C PRO A 7 -19.84 19.52 -29.69
N TRP A 8 -19.45 19.63 -28.40
CA TRP A 8 -18.01 19.86 -28.10
C TRP A 8 -17.52 19.30 -26.74
N ALA A 9 -17.50 17.98 -26.56
CA ALA A 9 -16.43 17.41 -25.74
C ALA A 9 -15.18 17.33 -26.63
N LYS A 10 -14.22 18.24 -26.45
CA LYS A 10 -12.90 18.08 -27.08
C LYS A 10 -12.21 16.90 -26.39
N ASP A 11 -12.02 15.81 -27.10
CA ASP A 11 -11.16 14.72 -26.64
C ASP A 11 -9.70 15.19 -26.68
N TRP A 12 -9.05 15.24 -25.51
CA TRP A 12 -7.64 15.59 -25.38
C TRP A 12 -6.80 14.32 -25.24
N VAL A 13 -5.76 14.17 -26.06
CA VAL A 13 -4.77 13.09 -25.93
C VAL A 13 -3.80 13.46 -24.81
N LEU A 14 -3.94 12.81 -23.65
CA LEU A 14 -3.08 13.06 -22.47
C LEU A 14 -1.66 12.50 -22.66
N ILE A 15 -1.54 11.28 -23.19
CA ILE A 15 -0.26 10.60 -23.42
C ILE A 15 -0.20 10.22 -24.89
N LYS A 16 0.73 10.82 -25.64
CA LYS A 16 0.84 10.63 -27.09
C LYS A 16 1.37 9.23 -27.46
N ASN A 17 2.34 8.73 -26.70
CA ASN A 17 2.93 7.42 -26.90
C ASN A 17 3.08 6.72 -25.54
N LEU A 18 2.17 5.78 -25.27
CA LEU A 18 2.16 5.05 -24.01
C LEU A 18 3.36 4.10 -23.90
N GLN A 19 3.77 3.49 -25.00
CA GLN A 19 4.88 2.53 -25.03
C GLN A 19 6.20 3.21 -24.64
N GLU A 20 6.46 4.42 -25.15
CA GLU A 20 7.64 5.21 -24.81
C GLU A 20 7.67 5.56 -23.30
N GLU A 21 6.52 5.89 -22.71
CA GLU A 21 6.42 6.18 -21.27
C GLU A 21 6.60 4.93 -20.38
N ILE A 22 6.31 3.74 -20.89
CA ILE A 22 6.59 2.47 -20.21
C ILE A 22 8.10 2.18 -20.26
N GLU A 23 8.72 2.33 -21.43
CA GLU A 23 10.15 2.08 -21.62
C GLU A 23 11.03 3.01 -20.77
N LYS A 24 10.60 4.26 -20.56
CA LYS A 24 11.25 5.19 -19.62
C LYS A 24 11.25 4.71 -18.16
N GLN A 25 10.31 3.83 -17.77
CA GLN A 25 10.24 3.27 -16.42
C GLN A 25 11.18 2.08 -16.24
N SER A 26 11.44 1.30 -17.30
CA SER A 26 12.34 0.14 -17.27
C SER A 26 13.81 0.51 -17.53
N ASN A 27 14.06 1.56 -18.31
CA ASN A 27 15.41 1.93 -18.77
C ASN A 27 16.14 2.95 -17.87
N GLN A 28 15.77 3.05 -16.59
CA GLN A 28 16.46 3.95 -15.66
C GLN A 28 17.82 3.37 -15.29
N THR A 29 18.85 3.72 -16.07
CA THR A 29 20.26 3.49 -15.74
C THR A 29 20.53 4.05 -14.34
N PRO A 30 21.23 3.32 -13.44
CA PRO A 30 21.49 3.79 -12.08
C PRO A 30 22.42 5.02 -12.12
N VAL A 31 21.82 6.20 -12.16
CA VAL A 31 22.52 7.46 -11.91
C VAL A 31 22.94 7.44 -10.44
N ARG A 32 24.24 7.64 -10.16
CA ARG A 32 24.77 7.77 -8.79
C ARG A 32 24.13 8.97 -8.09
N ASN A 33 23.02 8.78 -7.40
CA ASN A 33 22.33 9.83 -6.67
C ASN A 33 22.83 9.96 -5.24
N ARG A 34 23.07 11.21 -4.83
CA ARG A 34 23.57 11.64 -3.50
C ARG A 34 22.65 11.26 -2.33
N ARG A 35 21.42 10.81 -2.63
CA ARG A 35 20.36 10.39 -1.68
C ARG A 35 20.14 8.86 -1.63
N SER A 36 20.94 8.10 -2.36
CA SER A 36 20.95 6.63 -2.28
C SER A 36 21.71 6.16 -1.04
N LEU A 37 21.20 5.13 -0.35
CA LEU A 37 22.10 4.23 0.36
C LEU A 37 22.89 3.51 -0.74
N SER A 38 24.18 3.24 -0.55
CA SER A 38 25.09 2.79 -1.62
C SER A 38 24.62 1.57 -2.43
N TRP A 39 23.59 0.86 -1.97
CA TRP A 39 23.05 -0.37 -2.55
C TRP A 39 21.56 -0.32 -2.95
N HIS A 40 20.80 0.76 -2.69
CA HIS A 40 19.36 0.85 -3.06
C HIS A 40 18.93 2.29 -3.38
N ASN A 41 18.29 2.48 -4.53
CA ASN A 41 17.92 3.80 -5.04
C ASN A 41 16.41 4.08 -4.94
N TYR A 42 15.98 4.80 -3.92
CA TYR A 42 14.57 5.08 -3.66
C TYR A 42 13.89 6.03 -4.66
N GLU A 43 14.63 6.57 -5.63
CA GLU A 43 14.10 7.47 -6.66
C GLU A 43 13.75 6.73 -7.97
N VAL A 44 13.84 5.39 -7.99
CA VAL A 44 13.43 4.53 -9.11
C VAL A 44 12.43 3.46 -8.67
N TYR A 45 11.71 2.87 -9.62
CA TYR A 45 10.87 1.71 -9.36
C TYR A 45 11.70 0.42 -9.35
N HIS A 46 11.27 -0.55 -8.54
CA HIS A 46 11.99 -1.82 -8.36
C HIS A 46 11.05 -3.00 -8.60
N SER A 47 11.58 -4.06 -9.19
CA SER A 47 10.90 -5.34 -9.34
C SER A 47 10.49 -5.94 -8.00
N LEU A 48 9.61 -6.95 -8.01
CA LEU A 48 9.18 -7.62 -6.79
C LEU A 48 10.38 -8.21 -6.03
N GLU A 49 11.30 -8.82 -6.76
CA GLU A 49 12.48 -9.50 -6.25
C GLU A 49 13.42 -8.50 -5.55
N GLU A 50 13.66 -7.34 -6.17
CA GLU A 50 14.47 -6.27 -5.57
C GLU A 50 13.83 -5.69 -4.31
N ILE A 51 12.50 -5.52 -4.29
CA ILE A 51 11.77 -5.07 -3.09
C ILE A 51 11.91 -6.12 -1.98
N GLN A 52 11.76 -7.41 -2.29
CA GLN A 52 11.90 -8.46 -1.29
C GLN A 52 13.33 -8.52 -0.73
N ASP A 53 14.35 -8.45 -1.58
CA ASP A 53 15.75 -8.37 -1.17
C ASP A 53 16.02 -7.15 -0.28
N TRP A 54 15.43 -6.01 -0.61
CA TRP A 54 15.46 -4.82 0.23
C TRP A 54 14.82 -5.07 1.60
N MET A 55 13.65 -5.74 1.67
CA MET A 55 13.00 -6.10 2.94
C MET A 55 13.88 -7.02 3.80
N TYR A 56 14.48 -8.06 3.20
CA TYR A 56 15.40 -8.96 3.89
C TYR A 56 16.60 -8.22 4.47
N ARG A 57 17.19 -7.29 3.70
CA ARG A 57 18.33 -6.47 4.13
C ARG A 57 17.92 -5.55 5.27
N MET A 58 16.80 -4.84 5.15
CA MET A 58 16.31 -3.95 6.22
C MET A 58 16.06 -4.68 7.53
N ASN A 59 15.46 -5.87 7.45
CA ASN A 59 15.27 -6.72 8.62
C ASN A 59 16.59 -7.21 9.22
N LYS A 60 17.61 -7.49 8.39
CA LYS A 60 18.92 -7.95 8.85
C LYS A 60 19.73 -6.84 9.51
N THR A 61 19.72 -5.62 8.97
CA THR A 61 20.57 -4.50 9.40
C THR A 61 19.96 -3.66 10.51
N HIS A 62 18.63 -3.61 10.64
CA HIS A 62 17.93 -2.79 11.64
C HIS A 62 17.08 -3.64 12.59
N ARG A 63 17.61 -4.75 13.12
CA ARG A 63 16.88 -5.72 13.97
C ARG A 63 16.32 -5.13 15.27
N ASP A 64 16.80 -3.97 15.69
CA ASP A 64 16.33 -3.21 16.85
C ASP A 64 15.01 -2.49 16.56
N LEU A 65 14.75 -2.12 15.30
CA LEU A 65 13.56 -1.40 14.85
C LEU A 65 12.64 -2.22 13.95
N ILE A 66 13.16 -3.20 13.21
CA ILE A 66 12.44 -3.95 12.18
C ILE A 66 12.35 -5.43 12.55
N SER A 67 11.19 -6.02 12.27
CA SER A 67 10.99 -7.46 12.22
C SER A 67 10.13 -7.79 11.00
N MET A 68 10.62 -8.67 10.14
CA MET A 68 9.92 -9.13 8.94
C MET A 68 9.30 -10.51 9.16
N PHE A 69 8.09 -10.71 8.67
CA PHE A 69 7.40 -12.00 8.69
C PHE A 69 6.44 -12.11 7.50
N SER A 70 6.03 -13.34 7.19
CA SER A 70 4.99 -13.59 6.20
C SER A 70 3.64 -13.79 6.88
N ILE A 71 2.57 -13.23 6.31
CA ILE A 71 1.18 -13.44 6.76
C ILE A 71 0.43 -14.50 5.96
N GLY A 72 1.07 -15.06 4.93
CA GLY A 72 0.45 -16.05 4.05
C GLY A 72 1.19 -16.20 2.73
N LYS A 73 0.50 -16.75 1.73
CA LYS A 73 0.99 -16.83 0.36
C LYS A 73 -0.06 -16.28 -0.59
N SER A 74 0.39 -15.72 -1.71
CA SER A 74 -0.45 -15.32 -2.83
C SER A 74 -1.02 -16.54 -3.57
N TYR A 75 -1.84 -16.29 -4.58
CA TYR A 75 -2.40 -17.35 -5.41
C TYR A 75 -1.33 -18.19 -6.11
N GLU A 76 -0.30 -17.55 -6.66
CA GLU A 76 0.84 -18.22 -7.32
C GLU A 76 1.93 -18.66 -6.32
N GLY A 77 1.66 -18.58 -5.01
CA GLY A 77 2.50 -19.17 -3.96
C GLY A 77 3.63 -18.28 -3.43
N ARG A 78 3.70 -17.00 -3.84
CA ARG A 78 4.69 -16.04 -3.34
C ARG A 78 4.38 -15.61 -1.91
N PRO A 79 5.39 -15.37 -1.06
CA PRO A 79 5.16 -14.97 0.33
C PRO A 79 4.56 -13.55 0.42
N LEU A 80 3.60 -13.38 1.34
CA LEU A 80 3.00 -12.09 1.65
C LEU A 80 3.75 -11.45 2.81
N LEU A 81 4.79 -10.70 2.49
CA LEU A 81 5.74 -10.17 3.48
C LEU A 81 5.25 -8.85 4.10
N VAL A 82 5.45 -8.72 5.41
CA VAL A 82 5.14 -7.53 6.21
C VAL A 82 6.36 -7.16 7.05
N LEU A 83 6.67 -5.86 7.10
CA LEU A 83 7.63 -5.27 8.03
C LEU A 83 6.88 -4.73 9.25
N LYS A 84 7.19 -5.22 10.45
CA LYS A 84 6.85 -4.56 11.70
C LYS A 84 7.97 -3.60 12.06
N LEU A 85 7.70 -2.32 11.95
CA LEU A 85 8.61 -1.21 12.25
C LEU A 85 8.22 -0.55 13.58
N GLY A 86 9.19 -0.34 14.45
CA GLY A 86 9.05 0.38 15.71
C GLY A 86 10.01 -0.15 16.77
N SER A 87 10.39 0.71 17.72
CA SER A 87 11.41 0.34 18.71
C SER A 87 10.92 -0.75 19.67
N LYS A 88 11.84 -1.48 20.30
CA LYS A 88 11.52 -2.52 21.30
C LYS A 88 11.41 -1.99 22.73
N THR A 89 11.35 -0.67 22.91
CA THR A 89 11.30 0.00 24.23
C THR A 89 10.04 -0.28 25.05
N ARG A 90 8.95 -0.71 24.40
CA ARG A 90 7.68 -1.07 25.04
C ARG A 90 7.07 -2.27 24.35
N THR A 91 6.46 -3.16 25.13
CA THR A 91 5.88 -4.42 24.64
C THR A 91 4.46 -4.26 24.07
N ASN A 92 3.62 -3.40 24.66
CA ASN A 92 2.20 -3.22 24.29
C ASN A 92 1.91 -1.90 23.57
N LYS A 93 2.57 -1.66 22.44
CA LYS A 93 2.32 -0.48 21.58
C LYS A 93 1.04 -0.65 20.76
N LYS A 94 0.32 0.45 20.52
CA LYS A 94 -0.72 0.48 19.47
C LYS A 94 -0.06 0.37 18.10
N ALA A 95 -0.84 0.01 17.08
CA ALA A 95 -0.30 -0.19 15.75
C ALA A 95 -1.07 0.54 14.66
N VAL A 96 -0.37 0.86 13.58
CA VAL A 96 -0.92 1.34 12.31
C VAL A 96 -0.63 0.28 11.25
N TRP A 97 -1.65 -0.12 10.50
CA TRP A 97 -1.48 -0.93 9.30
C TRP A 97 -1.32 -0.01 8.09
N ILE A 98 -0.29 -0.26 7.29
CA ILE A 98 -0.02 0.43 6.03
C ILE A 98 0.15 -0.63 4.95
N ASP A 99 -0.67 -0.59 3.91
CA ASP A 99 -0.46 -1.39 2.71
C ASP A 99 -0.31 -0.51 1.46
N CYS A 100 0.46 -1.04 0.53
CA CYS A 100 0.76 -0.45 -0.76
C CYS A 100 0.61 -1.51 -1.85
N GLY A 101 0.31 -1.09 -3.08
CA GLY A 101 0.35 -1.99 -4.25
C GLY A 101 -0.73 -3.08 -4.24
N ILE A 102 -1.92 -2.81 -3.70
CA ILE A 102 -3.09 -3.69 -3.86
C ILE A 102 -3.57 -3.75 -5.32
N HIS A 103 -3.37 -2.67 -6.08
CA HIS A 103 -3.47 -2.68 -7.53
C HIS A 103 -2.08 -2.69 -8.16
N ALA A 104 -1.84 -3.67 -9.01
CA ALA A 104 -0.51 -3.98 -9.52
C ALA A 104 0.18 -2.81 -10.26
N ARG A 105 -0.52 -2.15 -11.19
CA ARG A 105 0.01 -1.03 -11.98
C ARG A 105 0.38 0.24 -11.21
N GLU A 106 -0.03 0.36 -9.94
CA GLU A 106 0.16 1.58 -9.13
C GLU A 106 1.56 1.59 -8.48
N TRP A 107 2.63 1.55 -9.29
CA TRP A 107 4.02 1.36 -8.87
C TRP A 107 4.55 2.39 -7.85
N ILE A 108 3.96 3.58 -7.82
CA ILE A 108 4.27 4.62 -6.83
C ILE A 108 3.90 4.22 -5.40
N GLY A 109 2.90 3.34 -5.21
CA GLY A 109 2.53 2.82 -3.90
C GLY A 109 3.68 2.05 -3.25
N PRO A 110 4.16 0.93 -3.84
CA PRO A 110 5.31 0.19 -3.34
C PRO A 110 6.58 1.04 -3.16
N ALA A 111 6.84 2.00 -4.06
CA ALA A 111 7.95 2.95 -3.91
C ALA A 111 7.79 3.82 -2.65
N PHE A 112 6.60 4.38 -2.40
CA PHE A 112 6.31 5.15 -1.20
C PHE A 112 6.51 4.31 0.08
N CYS A 113 6.02 3.07 0.12
CA CYS A 113 6.21 2.21 1.30
C CYS A 113 7.70 1.98 1.61
N GLN A 114 8.55 1.81 0.59
CA GLN A 114 10.01 1.71 0.77
C GLN A 114 10.60 3.01 1.31
N TRP A 115 10.22 4.14 0.75
CA TRP A 115 10.66 5.47 1.19
C TRP A 115 10.26 5.75 2.64
N PHE A 116 9.03 5.44 3.03
CA PHE A 116 8.55 5.62 4.40
C PHE A 116 9.41 4.86 5.42
N VAL A 117 9.76 3.61 5.12
CA VAL A 117 10.63 2.79 5.97
C VAL A 117 12.02 3.40 6.09
N LYS A 118 12.63 3.83 4.97
CA LYS A 118 13.93 4.52 4.97
C LYS A 118 13.89 5.76 5.86
N GLU A 119 12.95 6.67 5.62
CA GLU A 119 12.86 7.93 6.36
C GLU A 119 12.65 7.67 7.85
N ALA A 120 11.78 6.72 8.21
CA ALA A 120 11.54 6.39 9.60
C ALA A 120 12.79 5.88 10.32
N ILE A 121 13.61 5.04 9.67
CA ILE A 121 14.87 4.56 10.23
C ILE A 121 15.90 5.69 10.33
N GLU A 122 16.14 6.42 9.23
CA GLU A 122 17.21 7.41 9.14
C GLU A 122 16.97 8.61 10.07
N THR A 123 15.70 8.95 10.32
CA THR A 123 15.33 10.09 11.16
C THR A 123 15.01 9.69 12.61
N TYR A 124 14.92 8.40 12.95
CA TYR A 124 14.56 7.93 14.29
C TYR A 124 15.37 8.56 15.45
N GLN A 125 16.67 8.82 15.24
CA GLN A 125 17.52 9.42 16.28
C GLN A 125 17.60 10.95 16.20
N ARG A 126 17.17 11.56 15.10
CA ARG A 126 17.38 12.99 14.80
C ARG A 126 16.09 13.80 14.86
N ASP A 127 14.98 13.22 14.44
CA ASP A 127 13.65 13.85 14.47
C ASP A 127 12.89 13.41 15.73
N PRO A 128 12.62 14.32 16.68
CA PRO A 128 11.84 14.02 17.87
C PRO A 128 10.44 13.46 17.55
N ALA A 129 9.80 13.89 16.46
CA ALA A 129 8.48 13.42 16.08
C ALA A 129 8.52 11.95 15.64
N MET A 130 9.42 11.59 14.71
CA MET A 130 9.64 10.19 14.32
C MET A 130 10.07 9.33 15.50
N LYS A 131 10.96 9.83 16.36
CA LYS A 131 11.40 9.13 17.58
C LYS A 131 10.22 8.81 18.49
N GLN A 132 9.37 9.79 18.77
CA GLN A 132 8.17 9.61 19.57
C GLN A 132 7.23 8.59 18.91
N MET A 133 7.02 8.71 17.60
CA MET A 133 6.13 7.84 16.84
C MET A 133 6.57 6.37 16.92
N LEU A 134 7.83 6.05 16.64
CA LEU A 134 8.36 4.68 16.72
C LEU A 134 8.49 4.17 18.16
N ASN A 135 8.58 5.06 19.16
CA ASN A 135 8.55 4.68 20.58
C ASN A 135 7.16 4.36 21.10
N GLN A 136 6.10 4.91 20.50
CA GLN A 136 4.72 4.74 20.96
C GLN A 136 3.90 3.77 20.09
N LEU A 137 4.28 3.61 18.82
CA LEU A 137 3.53 2.81 17.84
C LEU A 137 4.40 1.74 17.19
N TYR A 138 3.73 0.69 16.72
CA TYR A 138 4.24 -0.17 15.65
C TYR A 138 3.58 0.21 14.32
N PHE A 139 4.33 0.10 13.24
CA PHE A 139 3.82 0.16 11.87
C PHE A 139 3.94 -1.23 11.27
N TYR A 140 2.82 -1.83 10.87
CA TYR A 140 2.80 -3.03 10.04
C TYR A 140 2.70 -2.59 8.60
N ILE A 141 3.77 -2.74 7.85
CA ILE A 141 3.93 -2.19 6.51
C ILE A 141 4.00 -3.36 5.53
N MET A 142 3.07 -3.42 4.59
CA MET A 142 3.04 -4.37 3.49
C MET A 142 3.37 -3.63 2.18
N PRO A 143 4.64 -3.62 1.74
CA PRO A 143 5.05 -2.81 0.58
C PRO A 143 4.38 -3.22 -0.73
N VAL A 144 4.10 -4.51 -0.90
CA VAL A 144 3.41 -5.04 -2.08
C VAL A 144 2.32 -6.00 -1.60
N PHE A 145 1.07 -5.54 -1.66
CA PHE A 145 -0.10 -6.33 -1.27
C PHE A 145 -0.40 -7.41 -2.31
N ASN A 146 -0.51 -7.03 -3.58
CA ASN A 146 -0.81 -7.93 -4.70
C ASN A 146 0.50 -8.35 -5.40
N VAL A 147 1.25 -9.26 -4.76
CA VAL A 147 2.58 -9.66 -5.23
C VAL A 147 2.56 -10.32 -6.61
N ASP A 148 1.55 -11.13 -6.92
CA ASP A 148 1.47 -11.81 -8.22
C ASP A 148 1.13 -10.82 -9.32
N GLY A 149 0.15 -9.94 -9.09
CA GLY A 149 -0.19 -8.89 -10.03
C GLY A 149 0.96 -7.92 -10.24
N TYR A 150 1.67 -7.53 -9.18
CA TYR A 150 2.82 -6.62 -9.27
C TYR A 150 3.92 -7.22 -10.15
N HIS A 151 4.33 -8.47 -9.89
CA HIS A 151 5.29 -9.18 -10.74
C HIS A 151 4.82 -9.26 -12.20
N TYR A 152 3.56 -9.63 -12.43
CA TYR A 152 2.98 -9.68 -13.78
C TYR A 152 2.99 -8.31 -14.49
N SER A 153 2.88 -7.20 -13.75
CA SER A 153 2.98 -5.87 -14.32
C SER A 153 4.40 -5.46 -14.73
N TRP A 154 5.41 -6.15 -14.23
CA TRP A 154 6.80 -5.98 -14.64
C TRP A 154 7.16 -6.86 -15.84
N THR A 155 6.57 -8.06 -15.93
CA THR A 155 6.98 -9.08 -16.91
C THR A 155 6.10 -9.16 -18.15
N ASP A 156 4.80 -8.88 -18.04
CA ASP A 156 3.83 -9.19 -19.09
C ASP A 156 2.95 -8.00 -19.47
N ASP A 157 2.24 -7.41 -18.50
CA ASP A 157 1.27 -6.34 -18.74
C ASP A 157 1.36 -5.22 -17.70
N ARG A 158 2.06 -4.14 -18.08
CA ARG A 158 2.25 -2.96 -17.24
C ARG A 158 0.96 -2.35 -16.69
N PHE A 159 -0.17 -2.51 -17.39
CA PHE A 159 -1.47 -1.97 -16.99
C PHE A 159 -2.33 -2.96 -16.19
N TRP A 160 -1.80 -4.14 -15.87
CA TRP A 160 -2.46 -5.11 -15.02
C TRP A 160 -2.80 -4.50 -13.65
N ARG A 161 -4.01 -4.76 -13.17
CA ARG A 161 -4.53 -4.22 -11.92
C ARG A 161 -4.81 -5.29 -10.87
N LYS A 162 -5.38 -6.42 -11.31
CA LYS A 162 -6.03 -7.43 -10.47
C LYS A 162 -5.04 -8.40 -9.85
N THR A 163 -5.52 -9.31 -9.00
CA THR A 163 -4.77 -10.52 -8.61
C THR A 163 -4.49 -11.42 -9.84
N ARG A 164 -3.83 -12.56 -9.64
CA ARG A 164 -3.56 -13.56 -10.69
C ARG A 164 -4.32 -14.87 -10.50
N SER A 165 -5.35 -14.87 -9.65
CA SER A 165 -6.21 -16.04 -9.44
C SER A 165 -6.81 -16.58 -10.74
N LYS A 166 -6.86 -17.90 -10.91
CA LYS A 166 -7.57 -18.54 -12.02
C LYS A 166 -8.85 -19.19 -11.50
N HIS A 167 -9.98 -18.82 -12.09
CA HIS A 167 -11.26 -19.44 -11.75
C HIS A 167 -11.58 -20.54 -12.77
N SER A 168 -11.87 -21.76 -12.32
CA SER A 168 -12.09 -22.92 -13.22
C SER A 168 -13.23 -22.72 -14.22
N ARG A 169 -14.24 -21.92 -13.86
CA ARG A 169 -15.41 -21.63 -14.71
C ARG A 169 -15.20 -20.53 -15.74
N PHE A 170 -14.14 -19.72 -15.63
CA PHE A 170 -13.95 -18.54 -16.49
C PHE A 170 -12.55 -18.54 -17.11
N HIS A 171 -12.45 -18.07 -18.35
CA HIS A 171 -11.16 -17.93 -19.05
C HIS A 171 -10.37 -16.68 -18.61
N CYS A 172 -10.95 -15.84 -17.75
CA CYS A 172 -10.33 -14.61 -17.28
C CYS A 172 -9.55 -14.83 -15.97
N TYR A 173 -8.41 -14.17 -15.85
CA TYR A 173 -7.58 -14.18 -14.64
C TYR A 173 -7.88 -12.97 -13.75
N GLY A 174 -7.77 -13.18 -12.45
CA GLY A 174 -7.72 -12.15 -11.42
C GLY A 174 -9.05 -11.56 -11.00
N VAL A 175 -9.10 -11.17 -9.73
CA VAL A 175 -10.16 -10.39 -9.09
C VAL A 175 -9.60 -9.02 -8.68
N ASP A 176 -10.42 -7.98 -8.68
CA ASP A 176 -10.03 -6.70 -8.08
C ASP A 176 -9.96 -6.89 -6.55
N ALA A 177 -8.73 -6.90 -6.01
CA ALA A 177 -8.48 -7.12 -4.59
C ALA A 177 -9.19 -6.09 -3.69
N ASN A 178 -9.33 -4.83 -4.15
CA ASN A 178 -10.04 -3.78 -3.41
C ASN A 178 -11.58 -3.85 -3.59
N ARG A 179 -12.09 -4.92 -4.18
CA ARG A 179 -13.52 -5.29 -4.24
C ARG A 179 -13.79 -6.66 -3.63
N ASN A 180 -12.82 -7.22 -2.90
CA ASN A 180 -12.91 -8.59 -2.39
C ASN A 180 -12.99 -8.70 -0.85
N TRP A 181 -12.75 -7.60 -0.13
CA TRP A 181 -12.89 -7.51 1.33
C TRP A 181 -14.29 -7.88 1.81
N ARG A 182 -14.44 -8.35 3.07
CA ARG A 182 -15.73 -8.73 3.67
C ARG A 182 -16.65 -7.54 4.01
N VAL A 183 -16.79 -6.64 3.07
CA VAL A 183 -17.75 -5.54 3.05
C VAL A 183 -18.62 -5.75 1.82
N LYS A 184 -19.67 -6.57 1.98
CA LYS A 184 -20.55 -7.11 0.92
C LYS A 184 -19.96 -8.24 0.05
N TRP A 185 -18.74 -8.73 0.32
CA TRP A 185 -18.08 -9.81 -0.45
C TRP A 185 -17.45 -10.89 0.45
N CYS A 186 -16.79 -11.90 -0.15
CA CYS A 186 -16.43 -13.17 0.51
C CYS A 186 -14.92 -13.48 0.66
N GLU A 187 -13.99 -12.54 0.46
CA GLU A 187 -12.54 -12.76 0.68
C GLU A 187 -11.99 -13.99 -0.04
N SER A 188 -12.35 -14.14 -1.31
CA SER A 188 -11.90 -15.27 -2.13
C SER A 188 -10.40 -15.25 -2.41
N GLU A 189 -9.81 -14.05 -2.48
CA GLU A 189 -8.41 -13.88 -2.85
C GLU A 189 -7.51 -14.17 -1.65
N PRO A 190 -6.52 -15.08 -1.78
CA PRO A 190 -5.66 -15.47 -0.67
C PRO A 190 -4.87 -14.28 -0.09
N GLU A 191 -4.52 -13.29 -0.92
CA GLU A 191 -3.88 -12.05 -0.49
C GLU A 191 -4.77 -11.24 0.45
N VAL A 192 -6.04 -11.04 0.04
CA VAL A 192 -7.03 -10.29 0.83
C VAL A 192 -7.38 -11.04 2.11
N LYS A 193 -7.59 -12.35 2.01
CA LYS A 193 -7.87 -13.20 3.17
C LYS A 193 -6.74 -13.18 4.18
N ALA A 194 -5.47 -13.26 3.75
CA ALA A 194 -4.33 -13.22 4.65
C ALA A 194 -4.24 -11.88 5.41
N ALA A 195 -4.37 -10.75 4.70
CA ALA A 195 -4.37 -9.42 5.32
C ALA A 195 -5.55 -9.24 6.29
N ALA A 196 -6.76 -9.60 5.87
CA ALA A 196 -7.96 -9.49 6.71
C ALA A 196 -7.85 -10.35 7.99
N LEU A 197 -7.36 -11.59 7.88
CA LEU A 197 -7.12 -12.45 9.04
C LEU A 197 -6.09 -11.85 9.99
N PHE A 198 -4.97 -11.35 9.46
CA PHE A 198 -3.95 -10.70 10.28
C PHE A 198 -4.52 -9.49 11.03
N ILE A 199 -5.25 -8.60 10.34
CA ILE A 199 -5.84 -7.40 10.93
C ILE A 199 -6.85 -7.78 12.02
N ARG A 200 -7.72 -8.77 11.78
CA ARG A 200 -8.72 -9.23 12.78
C ARG A 200 -8.09 -9.84 14.02
N GLN A 201 -7.01 -10.61 13.86
CA GLN A 201 -6.24 -11.16 14.98
C GLN A 201 -5.61 -10.03 15.81
N HIS A 202 -5.22 -8.92 15.18
CA HIS A 202 -4.56 -7.78 15.82
C HIS A 202 -5.47 -6.57 16.07
N ARG A 203 -6.81 -6.70 15.93
CA ARG A 203 -7.78 -5.58 16.01
C ARG A 203 -7.73 -4.77 17.31
N LYS A 204 -7.34 -5.40 18.42
CA LYS A 204 -7.16 -4.72 19.71
C LYS A 204 -5.95 -3.77 19.69
N GLN A 205 -4.94 -4.08 18.89
CA GLN A 205 -3.69 -3.34 18.76
C GLN A 205 -3.74 -2.31 17.63
N ILE A 206 -4.23 -2.69 16.45
CA ILE A 206 -4.34 -1.81 15.29
C ILE A 206 -5.38 -0.74 15.57
N LYS A 207 -5.03 0.53 15.30
CA LYS A 207 -5.87 1.71 15.53
C LYS A 207 -6.06 2.58 14.29
N ALA A 208 -5.25 2.39 13.27
CA ALA A 208 -5.41 3.03 11.97
C ALA A 208 -5.05 2.05 10.85
N TYR A 209 -5.72 2.23 9.71
CA TYR A 209 -5.52 1.48 8.48
C TYR A 209 -5.33 2.51 7.36
N LEU A 210 -4.20 2.44 6.66
CA LEU A 210 -3.86 3.31 5.54
C LEU A 210 -3.55 2.43 4.32
N SER A 211 -4.32 2.57 3.26
CA SER A 211 -4.05 1.89 1.98
C SER A 211 -3.67 2.94 0.94
N PHE A 212 -2.47 2.83 0.40
CA PHE A 212 -1.91 3.79 -0.54
C PHE A 212 -2.20 3.37 -1.98
N HIS A 213 -2.83 4.29 -2.71
CA HIS A 213 -3.27 4.13 -4.09
C HIS A 213 -2.77 5.27 -4.97
N ALA A 214 -2.81 5.04 -6.28
CA ALA A 214 -2.61 6.09 -7.27
C ALA A 214 -3.56 5.90 -8.46
N TYR A 215 -3.96 6.96 -9.16
CA TYR A 215 -3.55 8.37 -9.06
C TYR A 215 -4.70 9.22 -8.48
N ALA A 216 -4.79 10.50 -8.86
CA ALA A 216 -5.85 11.48 -8.54
C ALA A 216 -5.62 12.39 -7.32
N GLN A 217 -4.55 12.20 -6.54
CA GLN A 217 -4.20 13.09 -5.41
C GLN A 217 -5.35 13.27 -4.39
N MET A 218 -6.01 12.18 -4.02
CA MET A 218 -7.15 12.20 -3.11
C MET A 218 -6.80 11.53 -1.77
N LEU A 219 -7.29 12.13 -0.68
CA LEU A 219 -7.35 11.48 0.63
C LEU A 219 -8.81 11.06 0.88
N LEU A 220 -9.05 9.75 0.89
CA LEU A 220 -10.40 9.19 1.06
C LEU A 220 -10.53 8.56 2.44
N TYR A 221 -11.75 8.61 2.97
CA TYR A 221 -12.15 7.91 4.19
C TYR A 221 -13.50 7.23 3.95
N PRO A 222 -13.89 6.26 4.79
CA PRO A 222 -15.15 5.55 4.61
C PRO A 222 -16.37 6.50 4.60
N TYR A 223 -17.49 6.11 4.01
CA TYR A 223 -17.72 4.86 3.27
C TYR A 223 -17.59 5.06 1.77
N SER A 224 -17.11 4.03 1.06
CA SER A 224 -17.14 3.97 -0.41
C SER A 224 -18.25 3.07 -0.96
N TYR A 225 -18.83 2.19 -0.13
CA TYR A 225 -19.86 1.23 -0.55
C TYR A 225 -21.31 1.70 -0.36
N LYS A 226 -21.51 2.87 0.27
CA LYS A 226 -22.80 3.51 0.53
C LYS A 226 -22.63 5.02 0.66
N TYR A 227 -23.66 5.77 0.31
CA TYR A 227 -23.75 7.21 0.57
C TYR A 227 -24.24 7.44 2.00
N ALA A 228 -23.31 7.42 2.96
CA ALA A 228 -23.59 7.73 4.36
C ALA A 228 -22.38 8.38 5.01
N THR A 229 -22.61 9.28 5.96
CA THR A 229 -21.55 9.88 6.77
C THR A 229 -20.99 8.86 7.77
N ILE A 230 -19.69 8.91 8.02
CA ILE A 230 -19.08 8.13 9.10
C ILE A 230 -19.49 8.72 10.46
N PRO A 231 -19.76 7.88 11.48
CA PRO A 231 -20.17 8.35 12.81
C PRO A 231 -19.21 9.35 13.46
N ASN A 232 -17.92 9.32 13.09
CA ASN A 232 -16.86 10.19 13.58
C ASN A 232 -16.32 11.15 12.50
N PHE A 233 -17.14 11.56 11.52
CA PHE A 233 -16.73 12.41 10.39
C PHE A 233 -15.87 13.61 10.81
N ASN A 234 -16.33 14.38 11.79
CA ASN A 234 -15.64 15.58 12.30
C ASN A 234 -14.23 15.28 12.84
N CYS A 235 -13.97 14.07 13.33
CA CYS A 235 -12.64 13.65 13.80
C CYS A 235 -11.69 13.33 12.64
N VAL A 236 -12.22 12.88 11.50
CA VAL A 236 -11.43 12.45 10.35
C VAL A 236 -11.09 13.64 9.44
N VAL A 237 -11.95 14.65 9.36
CA VAL A 237 -11.77 15.82 8.47
C VAL A 237 -11.01 16.99 9.08
N SER A 238 -10.73 17.00 10.39
CA SER A 238 -9.96 18.08 11.03
C SER A 238 -8.59 17.59 11.54
N PRO A 239 -7.49 17.85 10.83
CA PRO A 239 -6.13 17.46 11.27
C PRO A 239 -5.77 18.00 12.67
N GLN A 240 -6.33 19.17 13.05
CA GLN A 240 -6.05 19.85 14.32
C GLN A 240 -6.78 19.29 15.55
N LYS A 241 -7.87 18.50 15.41
CA LYS A 241 -8.63 17.97 16.58
C LYS A 241 -8.37 16.49 16.88
N VAL A 242 -7.48 15.83 16.12
CA VAL A 242 -7.14 14.41 16.29
C VAL A 242 -6.51 14.13 17.66
N LEU A 243 -5.86 15.11 18.30
CA LEU A 243 -5.08 14.87 19.51
C LEU A 243 -5.87 14.84 20.84
N HIS A 244 -7.17 15.16 20.89
CA HIS A 244 -7.86 15.26 22.20
C HIS A 244 -9.24 14.63 22.38
N LYS A 245 -9.97 14.15 21.35
CA LYS A 245 -11.35 13.65 21.57
C LYS A 245 -11.82 12.40 20.83
N CYS A 246 -11.00 11.77 20.01
CA CYS A 246 -11.51 10.78 19.04
C CYS A 246 -10.83 9.41 19.21
N ALA A 247 -11.22 8.67 20.24
CA ALA A 247 -10.76 7.29 20.47
C ALA A 247 -11.95 6.35 20.75
N SER A 248 -12.75 6.03 19.74
CA SER A 248 -13.82 5.00 19.86
C SER A 248 -14.35 4.44 18.53
N GLY A 249 -13.58 4.51 17.43
CA GLY A 249 -13.93 3.81 16.19
C GLY A 249 -13.49 2.35 16.24
N ASP A 250 -14.43 1.41 16.27
CA ASP A 250 -14.15 -0.02 16.25
C ASP A 250 -13.88 -0.49 14.81
N LEU A 251 -12.79 -1.24 14.59
CA LEU A 251 -12.39 -1.79 13.28
C LEU A 251 -13.28 -2.97 12.85
N ARG A 252 -14.56 -3.00 13.23
CA ARG A 252 -15.46 -4.16 13.01
C ARG A 252 -15.75 -4.43 11.53
N ASP A 253 -15.52 -3.44 10.66
CA ASP A 253 -15.84 -3.50 9.24
C ASP A 253 -14.60 -3.69 8.34
N VAL A 254 -13.46 -4.16 8.88
CA VAL A 254 -12.28 -4.61 8.11
C VAL A 254 -12.16 -6.14 8.11
#